data_AF-A0A382LWY7-F1
#
_entry.id   AF-A0A382LWY7-F1
#
_cell.length_a   1.000
_cell.length_b   1.000
_cell.length_c   1.000
_cell.angle_alpha   90.00
_cell.angle_beta   90.00
_cell.angle_gamma   90.00
#
_symmetry.space_group_name_H-M   'P 1'
#
loop_
_entity.id
_entity.type
_entity.pdbx_description
1 polymer ?
#
loop_
_entity_poly.entity_id
_entity_poly.type
_entity_poly.pdbx_seq_one_letter_code
_entity_poly.pdbx_strand_id
1 'polypeptide(L)' 'VSTGIITSAYIAASVLFILSLAGLSHQERARRGNLFGILGMAIAIVATIYNPAVGNYALVIILMVSGG' A
#
# COMPACT_ATOMS: atom_id res chain seq x y z
N VAL A 1 -0.44 11.79 -15.07
CA VAL A 1 0.61 11.06 -14.32
C VAL A 1 1.17 9.99 -15.23
N SER A 2 2.49 9.91 -15.41
CA SER A 2 3.10 8.89 -16.29
C SER A 2 2.86 7.50 -15.69
N THR A 3 2.42 6.54 -16.52
CA THR A 3 2.23 5.13 -16.13
C THR A 3 3.45 4.54 -15.44
N GLY A 4 4.66 4.92 -15.85
CA GLY A 4 5.90 4.49 -15.20
C GLY A 4 6.02 4.86 -13.71
N ILE A 5 5.46 6.00 -13.28
CA ILE A 5 5.48 6.43 -11.86
C ILE A 5 4.49 5.60 -11.04
N ILE A 6 3.32 5.29 -11.61
CA ILE A 6 2.31 4.45 -10.94
C ILE A 6 2.86 3.02 -10.80
N THR A 7 3.46 2.49 -11.85
CA THR A 7 4.08 1.15 -11.83
C THR A 7 5.23 1.06 -10.83
N SER A 8 6.14 2.06 -10.79
CA SER A 8 7.23 2.05 -9.82
C SER A 8 6.74 2.17 -8.38
N ALA A 9 5.68 2.94 -8.12
CA ALA A 9 5.04 3.02 -6.81
C ALA A 9 4.44 1.67 -6.38
N TYR A 10 3.78 0.93 -7.28
CA TYR A 10 3.27 -0.42 -6.99
C TYR A 10 4.39 -1.43 -6.71
N ILE A 11 5.51 -1.36 -7.45
CA ILE A 11 6.68 -2.19 -7.18
C ILE A 11 7.25 -1.87 -5.79
N ALA A 12 7.43 -0.59 -5.47
CA ALA A 12 7.93 -0.15 -4.16
C ALA A 12 7.01 -0.59 -3.01
N ALA A 13 5.69 -0.43 -3.15
CA ALA A 13 4.70 -0.89 -2.19
C ALA A 13 4.78 -2.42 -1.98
N SER A 14 4.93 -3.19 -3.07
CA SER A 14 5.03 -4.65 -3.02
C SER A 14 6.27 -5.10 -2.23
N VAL A 15 7.42 -4.44 -2.44
CA VAL A 15 8.65 -4.72 -1.68
C VAL A 15 8.47 -4.42 -0.18
N LEU A 16 7.82 -3.30 0.17
CA LEU A 16 7.54 -2.95 1.57
C LEU A 16 6.62 -3.96 2.25
N PHE A 17 5.62 -4.49 1.55
CA PHE A 17 4.77 -5.56 2.08
C PHE A 17 5.52 -6.86 2.32
N ILE A 18 6.44 -7.24 1.41
CA ILE A 18 7.29 -8.42 1.61
C ILE A 18 8.15 -8.25 2.87
N LEU A 19 8.75 -7.07 3.07
CA LEU A 19 9.52 -6.74 4.28
C LEU A 19 8.65 -6.72 5.54
N SER A 20 7.40 -6.26 5.44
CA SER A 20 6.42 -6.31 6.54
C SER A 20 6.14 -7.73 6.98
N LEU A 21 5.83 -8.64 6.04
CA LEU A 21 5.56 -10.05 6.32
C LEU A 21 6.77 -10.73 6.96
N ALA A 22 7.98 -10.48 6.43
CA ALA A 22 9.22 -11.00 6.99
C ALA A 22 9.49 -10.49 8.42
N GLY A 23 9.17 -9.23 8.71
CA GLY A 23 9.31 -8.63 10.03
C GLY A 23 8.29 -9.13 11.06
N LEU A 24 7.08 -9.46 10.61
CA LEU A 24 6.02 -10.03 11.47
C LEU A 24 6.31 -11.48 11.89
N SER A 25 7.11 -12.23 11.12
CA SER A 25 7.51 -13.60 11.46
C SER A 25 8.46 -13.69 12.67
N HIS A 26 9.05 -12.58 13.09
CA HIS A 26 9.89 -12.51 14.29
C HIS A 26 9.25 -11.56 15.31
N GLN A 27 8.70 -12.12 16.39
CA GLN A 27 7.93 -11.36 17.40
C GLN A 27 8.71 -10.16 17.99
N GLU A 28 10.04 -10.27 18.12
CA GLU A 28 10.90 -9.16 18.57
C GLU A 28 10.96 -7.98 17.58
N ARG A 29 10.77 -8.24 16.27
CA ARG A 29 10.79 -7.23 15.20
C ARG A 29 9.40 -6.95 14.61
N ALA A 30 8.35 -7.58 15.13
CA ALA A 30 6.98 -7.44 14.63
C ALA A 30 6.52 -5.98 14.58
N ARG A 31 6.93 -5.14 15.55
CA ARG A 31 6.61 -3.71 15.55
C ARG A 31 7.24 -2.95 14.38
N ARG A 32 8.47 -3.32 13.98
CA ARG A 32 9.14 -2.75 12.80
C ARG A 32 8.54 -3.31 11.51
N GLY A 33 8.21 -4.61 11.48
CA GLY A 33 7.48 -5.24 10.38
C GLY A 33 6.18 -4.51 10.06
N ASN A 34 5.35 -4.29 11.09
CA ASN A 34 4.09 -3.56 10.93
C ASN A 34 4.28 -2.14 10.38
N LEU A 35 5.35 -1.43 10.77
CA LEU A 35 5.64 -0.10 10.23
C LEU A 35 5.91 -0.14 8.72
N PHE A 36 6.64 -1.15 8.23
CA PHE A 36 6.85 -1.33 6.79
C PHE A 36 5.52 -1.62 6.06
N GLY A 37 4.60 -2.37 6.68
CA GLY A 37 3.27 -2.63 6.13
C GLY A 37 2.42 -1.37 6.03
N ILE A 38 2.42 -0.53 7.08
CA ILE A 38 1.70 0.76 7.08
C ILE A 38 2.27 1.69 5.99
N LEU A 39 3.60 1.77 5.86
CA LEU A 39 4.24 2.54 4.80
C LEU A 39 3.88 2.01 3.41
N GLY A 40 3.85 0.68 3.23
CA GLY A 40 3.42 0.02 2.00
C GLY A 40 1.99 0.37 1.62
N MET A 41 1.06 0.32 2.57
CA MET A 41 -0.33 0.73 2.34
C MET A 41 -0.44 2.20 2.00
N ALA A 42 0.29 3.09 2.68
CA ALA A 42 0.26 4.52 2.37
C ALA A 42 0.67 4.79 0.91
N ILE A 43 1.75 4.16 0.42
CA ILE A 43 2.18 4.29 -0.97
C ILE A 43 1.14 3.72 -1.94
N ALA A 44 0.54 2.58 -1.64
CA ALA A 44 -0.48 1.95 -2.47
C ALA A 44 -1.74 2.82 -2.62
N ILE A 45 -2.19 3.47 -1.53
CA ILE A 45 -3.33 4.39 -1.54
C ILE A 45 -3.01 5.62 -2.40
N VAL A 46 -1.83 6.23 -2.20
CA VAL A 46 -1.40 7.38 -2.98
C VAL A 46 -1.32 7.02 -4.47
N ALA A 47 -0.73 5.88 -4.82
CA ALA A 47 -0.68 5.40 -6.20
C ALA A 47 -2.08 5.19 -6.81
N THR A 48 -3.02 4.67 -6.02
CA THR A 48 -4.42 4.49 -6.42
C THR A 48 -5.13 5.82 -6.67
N ILE A 49 -4.90 6.84 -5.84
CA ILE A 49 -5.50 8.17 -6.04
C ILE A 49 -4.97 8.83 -7.32
N TYR A 50 -3.70 8.64 -7.63
CA TYR A 50 -3.08 9.19 -8.84
C TYR A 50 -3.29 8.33 -10.10
N ASN A 51 -3.95 7.18 -9.97
CA ASN A 51 -4.20 6.28 -11.08
C ASN A 51 -5.46 6.73 -11.85
N PRO A 52 -5.34 7.16 -13.12
CA PRO A 52 -6.47 7.65 -13.91
C PRO A 52 -7.49 6.57 -14.26
N ALA A 53 -7.17 5.28 -14.06
CA ALA A 53 -8.13 4.19 -14.21
C ALA A 53 -9.17 4.15 -13.06
N VAL A 54 -8.92 4.87 -11.96
CA VAL A 54 -9.84 4.95 -10.82
C VAL A 54 -10.87 6.04 -11.09
N GLY A 55 -12.03 5.63 -11.60
CA GLY A 55 -13.11 6.55 -11.97
C GLY A 55 -14.00 7.01 -10.81
N ASN A 56 -14.11 6.22 -9.73
CA ASN A 56 -15.06 6.49 -8.64
C ASN A 56 -14.41 6.41 -7.25
N TYR A 57 -13.79 7.52 -6.84
CA TYR A 57 -13.12 7.64 -5.54
C TYR A 57 -14.07 7.45 -4.34
N ALA A 58 -15.36 7.82 -4.49
CA ALA A 58 -16.34 7.62 -3.42
C ALA A 58 -16.54 6.13 -3.13
N LEU A 59 -16.61 5.30 -4.18
CA LEU A 59 -16.71 3.84 -4.04
C LEU A 59 -15.44 3.25 -3.40
N VAL A 60 -14.25 3.73 -3.80
CA VAL A 60 -12.97 3.30 -3.21
C VAL A 60 -12.92 3.59 -1.70
N ILE A 61 -13.34 4.78 -1.28
CA ILE A 61 -13.35 5.16 0.14
C ILE A 61 -14.38 4.34 0.91
N ILE A 62 -15.59 4.14 0.36
CA ILE A 62 -16.63 3.30 0.98
C ILE A 62 -16.09 1.88 1.21
N LEU A 63 -15.50 1.27 0.18
CA LEU A 63 -14.93 -0.07 0.29
C LEU A 63 -13.81 -0.14 1.32
N MET A 64 -12.92 0.86 1.35
CA MET A 64 -11.79 0.92 2.29
C MET A 64 -12.24 1.02 3.75
N VAL A 65 -13.27 1.83 4.04
CA VAL A 65 -13.82 1.95 5.40
C VAL A 65 -14.64 0.73 5.78
N SER A 66 -15.40 0.15 4.84
CA SER A 66 -16.22 -1.04 5.09
C SER A 66 -15.41 -2.33 5.28
N GLY A 67 -14.22 -2.41 4.68
CA GLY A 67 -13.34 -3.58 4.76
C GLY A 67 -12.36 -3.57 5.93
N GLY A 68 -12.34 -2.49 6.72
CA GLY A 68 -11.51 -2.36 7.93
C GLY A 68 -11.95 -3.25 9.07
#